data_AF-A0A538M7L3-F1
#
_entry.id   AF-A0A538M7L3-F1
#
_cell.length_a   1.000
_cell.length_b   1.000
_cell.length_c   1.000
_cell.angle_alpha   90.00
_cell.angle_beta   90.00
_cell.angle_gamma   90.00
#
_symmetry.space_group_name_H-M   'P 1'
#
loop_
_entity.id
_entity.type
_entity.pdbx_description
1 polymer ?
#
loop_
_entity_poly.entity_id
_entity_poly.type
_entity_poly.pdbx_seq_one_letter_code
_entity_poly.pdbx_strand_id
1 'polypeptide(L)'
;MPARERRRPRPRRVRALAGHRLPDRGRHPRLLRRDDRDRQDRRDGPARGHADAAADPGRARGRVRSERARRRSTRRGADPRRRDRGPRPLAGGRAGVHSARAGVPRRPPPPSRARSADRRRGGPRVVIRLGRISYVNLAPVFFRLEAEVDEVQGVPTDLNARLLAGELDLAPISSIEYARNADRLRLLPRLCVSSEGAVDSIQLVAHKPLEQVRRVAVTPESATSVVLTKVLLPEADHVPLGEEADATLLIGDAALKSAFEDPTPHHDLGRLWLERTGLPMVFAVWACPDPPPPGLGELEQALVDSVLTARAEPEQLAYESSERYGYPAGFLARYFEKLRYRFGPRERAGLLTFLELARDVGELDEVPELRFAARAEATV
;
A
#
# COMPACT_ATOMS: atom_id res chain seq x y z
N MET A 1 -22.28 60.02 -33.05
CA MET A 1 -21.36 59.52 -31.99
C MET A 1 -21.39 57.99 -32.00
N PRO A 2 -20.39 57.29 -32.56
CA PRO A 2 -20.42 55.83 -32.64
C PRO A 2 -19.86 55.17 -31.37
N ALA A 3 -20.44 54.01 -31.04
CA ALA A 3 -20.17 53.23 -29.85
C ALA A 3 -18.75 52.61 -29.85
N ARG A 4 -18.06 52.68 -28.70
CA ARG A 4 -16.75 52.07 -28.47
C ARG A 4 -16.91 50.57 -28.18
N GLU A 5 -16.38 49.71 -29.06
CA GLU A 5 -16.17 48.29 -28.81
C GLU A 5 -15.14 48.08 -27.67
N ARG A 6 -15.56 47.38 -26.62
CA ARG A 6 -14.65 46.93 -25.54
C ARG A 6 -13.88 45.70 -26.01
N ARG A 7 -12.57 45.85 -26.22
CA ARG A 7 -11.64 44.75 -26.50
C ARG A 7 -11.58 43.77 -25.32
N ARG A 8 -11.79 42.47 -25.58
CA ARG A 8 -11.55 41.37 -24.63
C ARG A 8 -10.04 41.25 -24.31
N PRO A 9 -9.64 41.03 -23.05
CA PRO A 9 -8.23 40.84 -22.71
C PRO A 9 -7.73 39.48 -23.24
N ARG A 10 -6.53 39.47 -23.82
CA ARG A 10 -5.85 38.26 -24.29
C ARG A 10 -5.43 37.40 -23.08
N PRO A 11 -5.48 36.06 -23.18
CA PRO A 11 -5.00 35.19 -22.10
C PRO A 11 -3.50 35.40 -21.88
N ARG A 12 -3.11 35.67 -20.63
CA ARG A 12 -1.70 35.71 -20.21
C ARG A 12 -1.11 34.32 -20.39
N ARG A 13 -0.04 34.20 -21.17
CA ARG A 13 0.81 33.00 -21.20
C ARG A 13 1.38 32.80 -19.80
N VAL A 14 0.94 31.74 -19.11
CA VAL A 14 1.51 31.31 -17.84
C VAL A 14 2.90 30.73 -18.15
N ARG A 15 3.93 31.29 -17.51
CA ARG A 15 5.31 30.78 -17.54
C ARG A 15 5.32 29.37 -16.97
N ALA A 16 6.05 28.46 -17.62
CA ALA A 16 6.41 27.17 -17.06
C ALA A 16 7.05 27.36 -15.67
N LEU A 17 6.67 26.49 -14.73
CA LEU A 17 7.27 26.37 -13.39
C LEU A 17 8.79 26.28 -13.52
N ALA A 18 9.46 27.41 -13.28
CA ALA A 18 10.90 27.49 -13.33
C ALA A 18 11.47 27.07 -11.96
N GLY A 19 12.16 25.93 -11.94
CA GLY A 19 13.36 25.77 -11.12
C GLY A 19 13.18 25.34 -9.66
N HIS A 20 12.44 24.26 -9.38
CA HIS A 20 12.82 23.43 -8.24
C HIS A 20 13.92 22.49 -8.70
N ARG A 21 15.11 22.60 -8.10
CA ARG A 21 16.23 21.68 -8.32
C ARG A 21 15.69 20.26 -8.15
N LEU A 22 15.60 19.50 -9.25
CA LEU A 22 15.50 18.05 -9.16
C LEU A 22 16.65 17.59 -8.25
N PRO A 23 16.39 16.79 -7.21
CA PRO A 23 17.47 16.25 -6.41
C PRO A 23 18.43 15.52 -7.34
N ASP A 24 19.72 15.85 -7.23
CA ASP A 24 20.77 15.16 -7.96
C ASP A 24 20.64 13.66 -7.70
N ARG A 25 20.48 12.86 -8.76
CA ARG A 25 20.37 11.40 -8.68
C ARG A 25 21.57 10.75 -7.97
N GLY A 26 22.65 11.52 -7.76
CA GLY A 26 23.83 11.14 -7.00
C GLY A 26 23.85 11.49 -5.49
N ARG A 27 22.77 11.96 -4.85
CA ARG A 27 22.81 12.43 -3.43
C ARG A 27 23.24 11.39 -2.38
N HIS A 28 23.05 10.10 -2.62
CA HIS A 28 23.48 9.04 -1.68
C HIS A 28 24.31 7.95 -2.36
N PRO A 29 25.48 8.29 -2.93
CA PRO A 29 26.26 7.34 -3.73
C PRO A 29 26.89 6.25 -2.85
N ARG A 30 27.08 6.52 -1.55
CA ARG A 30 27.56 5.51 -0.58
C ARG A 30 26.52 4.40 -0.33
N LEU A 31 25.23 4.70 -0.44
CA LEU A 31 24.16 3.71 -0.29
C LEU A 31 23.93 2.94 -1.59
N LEU A 32 24.02 3.59 -2.75
CA LEU A 32 23.65 3.00 -4.05
C LEU A 32 24.72 2.10 -4.71
N ARG A 33 25.92 1.99 -4.12
CA ARG A 33 27.10 1.32 -4.73
C ARG A 33 27.09 -0.22 -4.77
N ARG A 34 26.01 -0.90 -4.32
CA ARG A 34 25.98 -2.38 -4.21
C ARG A 34 25.00 -3.13 -5.13
N ASP A 35 24.27 -2.44 -6.01
CA ASP A 35 23.11 -3.02 -6.72
C ASP A 35 23.31 -3.44 -8.19
N ASP A 36 24.52 -3.42 -8.74
CA ASP A 36 24.71 -3.85 -10.14
C ASP A 36 24.54 -5.38 -10.35
N ARG A 37 24.35 -6.18 -9.28
CA ARG A 37 24.12 -7.63 -9.37
C ARG A 37 22.63 -8.02 -9.37
N ASP A 38 21.74 -7.23 -8.76
CA ASP A 38 20.30 -7.57 -8.66
C ASP A 38 19.51 -7.26 -9.95
N ARG A 39 20.12 -6.57 -10.92
CA ARG A 39 19.58 -6.48 -12.28
C ARG A 39 19.65 -7.81 -13.04
N GLN A 40 20.56 -8.72 -12.65
CA GLN A 40 20.75 -10.01 -13.31
C GLN A 40 19.62 -11.00 -12.95
N ASP A 41 19.16 -11.01 -11.70
CA ASP A 41 18.10 -11.92 -11.22
C ASP A 41 16.71 -11.65 -11.84
N ARG A 42 16.53 -10.53 -12.54
CA ARG A 42 15.31 -10.26 -13.34
C ARG A 42 15.33 -10.91 -14.72
N ARG A 43 16.42 -11.53 -15.15
CA ARG A 43 16.55 -12.18 -16.47
C ARG A 43 16.36 -13.69 -16.45
N ASP A 44 16.48 -14.34 -15.29
CA ASP A 44 16.47 -15.80 -15.18
C ASP A 44 15.23 -16.35 -14.43
N GLY A 45 14.05 -15.88 -14.82
CA GLY A 45 12.77 -16.55 -14.52
C GLY A 45 12.33 -17.44 -15.69
N PRO A 46 11.73 -18.61 -15.47
CA PRO A 46 11.53 -19.60 -16.52
C PRO A 46 10.51 -19.10 -17.56
N ALA A 47 10.96 -18.98 -18.80
CA ALA A 47 10.09 -18.74 -19.96
C ALA A 47 9.13 -19.93 -20.14
N ARG A 48 7.86 -19.75 -19.78
CA ARG A 48 6.78 -20.62 -20.24
C ARG A 48 6.23 -20.05 -21.53
N GLY A 49 6.54 -20.74 -22.62
CA GLY A 49 6.03 -20.44 -23.95
C GLY A 49 4.53 -20.67 -24.04
N HIS A 50 3.87 -19.77 -24.74
CA HIS A 50 2.76 -20.13 -25.61
C HIS A 50 3.01 -19.51 -26.97
N ALA A 51 3.09 -20.39 -27.96
CA ALA A 51 3.11 -20.06 -29.37
C ALA A 51 1.80 -19.35 -29.75
N ASP A 52 1.90 -18.34 -30.62
CA ASP A 52 1.21 -18.44 -31.90
C ASP A 52 1.83 -17.51 -32.95
N ALA A 53 1.70 -17.98 -34.18
CA ALA A 53 2.56 -17.68 -35.31
C ALA A 53 2.46 -16.24 -35.84
N ALA A 54 3.62 -15.73 -36.21
CA ALA A 54 3.77 -14.60 -37.12
C ALA A 54 3.42 -15.00 -38.56
N ALA A 55 2.83 -14.07 -39.31
CA ALA A 55 3.00 -14.00 -40.76
C ALA A 55 3.20 -12.54 -41.19
N ASP A 56 4.31 -12.36 -41.91
CA ASP A 56 5.03 -11.18 -42.37
C ASP A 56 4.27 -10.38 -43.47
N PRO A 57 4.57 -9.07 -43.69
CA PRO A 57 3.86 -8.23 -44.65
C PRO A 57 4.59 -8.11 -45.99
N GLY A 58 3.85 -8.20 -47.11
CA GLY A 58 4.43 -8.08 -48.45
C GLY A 58 3.46 -7.62 -49.54
N ARG A 59 3.46 -6.30 -49.78
CA ARG A 59 3.26 -5.58 -51.05
C ARG A 59 2.07 -5.93 -52.00
N ALA A 60 1.39 -4.84 -52.40
CA ALA A 60 1.15 -4.36 -53.78
C ALA A 60 -0.32 -4.19 -54.22
N ARG A 61 -0.59 -2.92 -54.62
CA ARG A 61 -1.41 -2.46 -55.76
C ARG A 61 -2.91 -2.81 -55.80
N GLY A 62 -3.75 -1.79 -55.99
CA GLY A 62 -5.06 -2.01 -56.60
C GLY A 62 -6.15 -1.00 -56.25
N ARG A 63 -6.08 0.18 -56.90
CA ARG A 63 -7.18 1.02 -57.39
C ARG A 63 -8.65 0.55 -57.23
N VAL A 64 -9.48 1.55 -56.91
CA VAL A 64 -10.82 1.89 -57.47
C VAL A 64 -12.06 1.55 -56.60
N ARG A 65 -12.82 2.63 -56.31
CA ARG A 65 -14.30 2.89 -56.29
C ARG A 65 -15.22 1.70 -55.97
N SER A 66 -16.36 1.81 -55.30
CA SER A 66 -17.41 2.82 -55.05
C SER A 66 -18.24 2.19 -53.89
N GLU A 67 -19.22 2.77 -53.20
CA GLU A 67 -20.31 3.63 -53.61
C GLU A 67 -21.11 4.03 -52.36
N ARG A 68 -21.74 5.20 -52.45
CA ARG A 68 -22.67 5.77 -51.48
C ARG A 68 -24.07 5.15 -51.66
N ALA A 69 -24.83 5.09 -50.56
CA ALA A 69 -26.22 5.61 -50.40
C ALA A 69 -26.84 4.94 -49.15
N ARG A 70 -27.18 5.60 -48.04
CA ARG A 70 -28.23 6.62 -47.80
C ARG A 70 -29.57 6.33 -48.49
N ARG A 71 -30.57 5.93 -47.69
CA ARG A 71 -31.86 6.62 -47.41
C ARG A 71 -32.77 5.67 -46.60
N ARG A 72 -33.25 6.09 -45.40
CA ARG A 72 -34.59 6.71 -45.11
C ARG A 72 -35.75 5.72 -45.36
N SER A 73 -36.78 5.56 -44.55
CA SER A 73 -37.32 6.33 -43.42
C SER A 73 -38.63 5.67 -42.92
N THR A 74 -38.93 5.81 -41.62
CA THR A 74 -40.28 6.04 -41.00
C THR A 74 -41.37 4.93 -41.13
N ARG A 75 -42.27 4.64 -40.18
CA ARG A 75 -42.94 5.45 -39.12
C ARG A 75 -43.87 4.55 -38.26
N ARG A 76 -44.19 5.03 -37.03
CA ARG A 76 -45.40 4.80 -36.19
C ARG A 76 -45.54 3.42 -35.53
N GLY A 77 -45.98 3.25 -34.27
CA GLY A 77 -46.48 4.15 -33.22
C GLY A 77 -47.30 3.36 -32.18
N ALA A 78 -47.43 3.92 -30.97
CA ALA A 78 -48.43 3.67 -29.92
C ALA A 78 -48.18 2.64 -28.78
N ASP A 79 -48.32 3.18 -27.56
CA ASP A 79 -48.45 2.66 -26.18
C ASP A 79 -49.99 2.64 -25.82
N PRO A 80 -50.55 2.32 -24.61
CA PRO A 80 -50.06 1.71 -23.34
C PRO A 80 -51.01 0.72 -22.57
N ARG A 81 -50.50 0.19 -21.43
CA ARG A 81 -51.10 0.04 -20.06
C ARG A 81 -51.31 -1.37 -19.42
N ARG A 82 -50.62 -1.53 -18.25
CA ARG A 82 -51.02 -1.99 -16.88
C ARG A 82 -51.58 -3.42 -16.58
N ARG A 83 -50.99 -4.08 -15.56
CA ARG A 83 -51.50 -4.50 -14.20
C ARG A 83 -50.55 -5.59 -13.64
N ASP A 84 -49.90 -5.49 -12.47
CA ASP A 84 -50.32 -5.43 -11.04
C ASP A 84 -50.50 -6.81 -10.36
N ARG A 85 -50.00 -6.91 -9.10
CA ARG A 85 -50.19 -7.91 -8.01
C ARG A 85 -49.12 -9.02 -7.73
N GLY A 86 -48.59 -8.99 -6.50
CA GLY A 86 -48.06 -10.16 -5.75
C GLY A 86 -49.18 -11.07 -5.19
N PRO A 87 -48.96 -12.06 -4.27
CA PRO A 87 -48.26 -11.89 -2.98
C PRO A 87 -47.52 -13.15 -2.39
N ARG A 88 -47.19 -13.00 -1.10
CA ARG A 88 -46.45 -13.73 -0.03
C ARG A 88 -46.91 -15.17 0.42
N PRO A 89 -46.23 -15.82 1.41
CA PRO A 89 -46.04 -17.28 1.54
C PRO A 89 -46.87 -17.97 2.65
N LEU A 90 -46.74 -19.30 2.78
CA LEU A 90 -47.26 -20.08 3.92
C LEU A 90 -46.28 -21.16 4.42
N ALA A 91 -46.36 -21.38 5.74
CA ALA A 91 -45.59 -22.29 6.56
C ALA A 91 -46.31 -23.63 6.82
N GLY A 92 -45.55 -24.63 7.30
CA GLY A 92 -46.04 -25.62 8.27
C GLY A 92 -46.03 -27.10 7.85
N GLY A 93 -45.59 -27.97 8.77
CA GLY A 93 -46.13 -29.34 8.87
C GLY A 93 -45.11 -30.49 8.92
N ARG A 94 -45.03 -31.13 10.09
CA ARG A 94 -44.27 -32.36 10.42
C ARG A 94 -44.90 -33.64 9.83
N ALA A 95 -44.09 -34.66 9.55
CA ALA A 95 -44.34 -36.06 9.93
C ALA A 95 -43.08 -36.93 9.63
N GLY A 96 -42.70 -37.78 10.59
CA GLY A 96 -41.54 -38.68 10.47
C GLY A 96 -41.90 -40.05 9.90
N VAL A 97 -40.88 -40.80 9.48
CA VAL A 97 -40.91 -42.27 9.42
C VAL A 97 -39.50 -42.81 9.73
N HIS A 98 -39.46 -43.80 10.62
CA HIS A 98 -38.28 -44.56 10.98
C HIS A 98 -37.80 -45.47 9.84
N SER A 99 -36.48 -45.63 9.68
CA SER A 99 -35.92 -46.96 9.40
C SER A 99 -34.51 -47.07 9.98
N ALA A 100 -34.28 -48.17 10.70
CA ALA A 100 -33.02 -48.54 11.31
C ALA A 100 -32.10 -49.23 10.30
N ARG A 101 -30.78 -49.06 10.44
CA ARG A 101 -29.79 -50.06 10.01
C ARG A 101 -28.46 -49.94 10.75
N ALA A 102 -28.18 -51.04 11.47
CA ALA A 102 -26.93 -51.74 11.75
C ALA A 102 -25.59 -50.98 11.79
N GLY A 103 -24.88 -51.16 12.90
CA GLY A 103 -23.55 -50.63 13.18
C GLY A 103 -22.38 -51.41 12.58
N VAL A 104 -21.23 -50.73 12.55
CA VAL A 104 -19.91 -51.23 12.20
C VAL A 104 -18.94 -50.77 13.30
N PRO A 105 -18.09 -51.63 13.89
CA PRO A 105 -17.23 -51.25 15.00
C PRO A 105 -16.02 -50.44 14.51
N ARG A 106 -15.76 -49.29 15.15
CA ARG A 106 -14.56 -48.46 14.94
C ARG A 106 -13.40 -48.96 15.82
N ARG A 107 -12.25 -49.23 15.20
CA ARG A 107 -10.96 -49.49 15.89
C ARG A 107 -10.48 -48.22 16.64
N PRO A 108 -9.81 -48.36 17.80
CA PRO A 108 -9.21 -47.22 18.49
C PRO A 108 -7.90 -46.78 17.79
N PRO A 109 -7.53 -45.48 17.87
CA PRO A 109 -6.25 -44.98 17.36
C PRO A 109 -5.07 -45.41 18.26
N PRO A 110 -3.84 -45.48 17.73
CA PRO A 110 -2.66 -45.85 18.50
C PRO A 110 -2.23 -44.72 19.47
N PRO A 111 -1.53 -45.05 20.58
CA PRO A 111 -1.18 -44.08 21.61
C PRO A 111 -0.11 -43.09 21.13
N SER A 112 -0.33 -41.81 21.39
CA SER A 112 0.62 -40.72 21.18
C SER A 112 1.87 -40.92 22.04
N ARG A 113 3.05 -40.97 21.41
CA ARG A 113 4.33 -40.89 22.11
C ARG A 113 4.42 -39.55 22.84
N ALA A 114 4.41 -39.60 24.17
CA ALA A 114 4.74 -38.47 25.03
C ALA A 114 6.15 -37.97 24.69
N ARG A 115 6.25 -36.72 24.22
CA ARG A 115 7.53 -36.01 24.19
C ARG A 115 7.84 -35.59 25.62
N SER A 116 8.94 -36.11 26.14
CA SER A 116 9.56 -35.69 27.38
C SER A 116 9.79 -34.18 27.37
N ALA A 117 9.12 -33.49 28.29
CA ALA A 117 9.33 -32.08 28.55
C ALA A 117 10.70 -31.90 29.24
N ASP A 118 11.71 -31.48 28.49
CA ASP A 118 12.91 -30.85 29.05
C ASP A 118 12.49 -29.49 29.60
N ARG A 119 12.08 -29.45 30.88
CA ARG A 119 11.83 -28.21 31.62
C ARG A 119 13.16 -27.53 31.91
N ARG A 120 13.69 -26.80 30.93
CA ARG A 120 14.74 -25.81 31.19
C ARG A 120 14.10 -24.54 31.74
N ARG A 121 14.59 -24.17 32.93
CA ARG A 121 14.29 -23.00 33.76
C ARG A 121 13.98 -21.74 32.93
N GLY A 122 12.73 -21.30 32.92
CA GLY A 122 12.33 -19.99 32.40
C GLY A 122 12.09 -19.02 33.54
N GLY A 123 12.91 -17.96 33.64
CA GLY A 123 12.42 -16.71 34.22
C GLY A 123 11.24 -16.17 33.38
N PRO A 124 10.52 -15.13 33.85
CA PRO A 124 9.43 -14.57 33.05
C PRO A 124 10.00 -14.13 31.68
N ARG A 125 9.58 -14.82 30.60
CA ARG A 125 9.85 -14.36 29.24
C ARG A 125 9.06 -13.07 29.08
N VAL A 126 9.75 -11.95 28.93
CA VAL A 126 9.11 -10.68 28.58
C VAL A 126 8.55 -10.84 27.18
N VAL A 127 7.23 -10.89 27.07
CA VAL A 127 6.54 -10.96 25.78
C VAL A 127 6.62 -9.58 25.14
N ILE A 128 7.12 -9.49 23.91
CA ILE A 128 7.24 -8.23 23.18
C ILE A 128 5.85 -7.75 22.77
N ARG A 129 5.50 -6.50 23.11
CA ARG A 129 4.28 -5.82 22.65
C ARG A 129 4.51 -5.29 21.23
N LEU A 130 3.95 -5.97 20.25
CA LEU A 130 4.13 -5.69 18.82
C LEU A 130 2.95 -4.90 18.26
N GLY A 131 3.20 -3.66 17.84
CA GLY A 131 2.24 -2.87 17.07
C GLY A 131 2.00 -3.47 15.68
N ARG A 132 0.73 -3.49 15.25
CA ARG A 132 0.31 -3.93 13.93
C ARG A 132 -0.65 -2.92 13.30
N ILE A 133 -0.25 -2.33 12.16
CA ILE A 133 -1.15 -1.48 11.38
C ILE A 133 -2.32 -2.35 10.86
N SER A 134 -3.55 -1.88 11.10
CA SER A 134 -4.76 -2.64 10.77
C SER A 134 -5.07 -2.76 9.27
N TYR A 135 -4.48 -1.91 8.43
CA TYR A 135 -4.73 -1.92 6.98
C TYR A 135 -4.25 -3.22 6.32
N VAL A 136 -4.87 -3.54 5.19
CA VAL A 136 -4.54 -4.74 4.40
C VAL A 136 -3.09 -4.77 3.92
N ASN A 137 -2.43 -3.61 3.85
CA ASN A 137 -1.03 -3.48 3.42
C ASN A 137 -0.01 -4.22 4.31
N LEU A 138 -0.35 -4.58 5.55
CA LEU A 138 0.52 -5.39 6.40
C LEU A 138 0.16 -6.87 6.43
N ALA A 139 -0.87 -7.30 5.71
CA ALA A 139 -1.21 -8.73 5.63
C ALA A 139 0.02 -9.60 5.24
N PRO A 140 0.88 -9.22 4.28
CA PRO A 140 2.07 -10.02 3.94
C PRO A 140 3.13 -10.09 5.04
N VAL A 141 3.22 -9.10 5.94
CA VAL A 141 4.26 -9.05 7.00
C VAL A 141 3.92 -9.92 8.20
N PHE A 142 2.65 -10.26 8.35
CA PHE A 142 2.15 -11.10 9.44
C PHE A 142 1.54 -12.41 8.93
N PHE A 143 1.77 -12.74 7.66
CA PHE A 143 1.29 -13.96 7.06
C PHE A 143 2.08 -15.14 7.63
N ARG A 144 1.40 -15.98 8.42
CA ARG A 144 2.02 -17.13 9.11
C ARG A 144 3.21 -16.72 9.99
N LEU A 145 3.10 -15.55 10.63
CA LEU A 145 4.09 -15.11 11.60
C LEU A 145 4.10 -16.08 12.80
N GLU A 146 5.22 -16.74 13.02
CA GLU A 146 5.44 -17.61 14.18
C GLU A 146 6.30 -16.87 15.21
N ALA A 147 5.66 -16.12 16.11
CA ALA A 147 6.35 -15.41 17.19
C ALA A 147 5.47 -15.33 18.45
N GLU A 148 6.09 -15.47 19.63
CA GLU A 148 5.43 -15.22 20.91
C GLU A 148 5.44 -13.71 21.21
N VAL A 149 4.41 -13.00 20.77
CA VAL A 149 4.23 -11.54 20.93
C VAL A 149 2.83 -11.20 21.42
N ASP A 150 2.71 -10.04 22.07
CA ASP A 150 1.42 -9.41 22.37
C ASP A 150 1.10 -8.42 21.24
N GLU A 151 0.31 -8.86 20.26
CA GLU A 151 -0.06 -8.03 19.12
C GLU A 151 -1.09 -6.96 19.51
N VAL A 152 -0.76 -5.69 19.25
CA VAL A 152 -1.72 -4.60 19.41
C VAL A 152 -1.99 -3.90 18.08
N GLN A 153 -3.24 -3.95 17.65
CA GLN A 153 -3.69 -3.40 16.37
C GLN A 153 -4.07 -1.92 16.52
N GLY A 154 -3.79 -1.13 15.49
CA GLY A 154 -4.17 0.28 15.44
C GLY A 154 -3.88 0.92 14.07
N VAL A 155 -4.32 2.17 13.89
CA VAL A 155 -3.91 3.01 12.76
C VAL A 155 -2.49 3.55 12.99
N PRO A 156 -1.75 3.97 11.94
CA PRO A 156 -0.36 4.40 12.09
C PRO A 156 -0.15 5.49 13.15
N THR A 157 -1.02 6.50 13.22
CA THR A 157 -0.88 7.60 14.19
C THR A 157 -1.15 7.18 15.63
N ASP A 158 -1.99 6.16 15.86
CA ASP A 158 -2.17 5.57 17.19
C ASP A 158 -0.93 4.76 17.60
N LEU A 159 -0.42 3.89 16.71
CA LEU A 159 0.77 3.10 17.00
C LEU A 159 2.02 3.97 17.22
N ASN A 160 2.14 5.08 16.49
CA ASN A 160 3.14 6.11 16.74
C ASN A 160 3.09 6.60 18.20
N ALA A 161 1.91 7.07 18.65
CA ALA A 161 1.74 7.62 19.99
C ALA A 161 2.02 6.57 21.09
N ARG A 162 1.53 5.35 20.90
CA ARG A 162 1.69 4.25 21.85
C ARG A 162 3.13 3.77 21.96
N LEU A 163 3.87 3.72 20.84
CA LEU A 163 5.31 3.45 20.88
C LEU A 163 6.06 4.54 21.66
N LEU A 164 5.76 5.82 21.40
CA LEU A 164 6.39 6.96 22.08
C LEU A 164 6.04 7.06 23.57
N ALA A 165 4.89 6.53 23.97
CA ALA A 165 4.46 6.41 25.37
C ALA A 165 5.06 5.18 26.08
N GLY A 166 5.79 4.31 25.38
CA GLY A 166 6.34 3.08 25.95
C GLY A 166 5.31 1.97 26.15
N GLU A 167 4.15 2.07 25.50
CA GLU A 167 3.10 1.06 25.51
C GLU A 167 3.34 -0.08 24.51
N LEU A 168 4.24 0.14 23.55
CA LEU A 168 4.69 -0.86 22.58
C LEU A 168 6.22 -0.99 22.65
N ASP A 169 6.71 -2.18 22.35
CA ASP A 169 8.13 -2.51 22.34
C ASP A 169 8.71 -2.46 20.92
N LEU A 170 7.86 -2.72 19.92
CA LEU A 170 8.18 -2.64 18.50
C LEU A 170 6.92 -2.27 17.73
N ALA A 171 6.99 -1.33 16.79
CA ALA A 171 5.87 -1.07 15.89
C ALA A 171 6.35 -0.55 14.52
N PRO A 172 5.61 -0.84 13.44
CA PRO A 172 5.70 -0.03 12.23
C PRO A 172 5.13 1.36 12.52
N ILE A 173 5.96 2.39 12.41
CA ILE A 173 5.59 3.78 12.62
C ILE A 173 5.80 4.59 11.34
N SER A 174 5.14 5.75 11.26
CA SER A 174 5.34 6.69 10.16
C SER A 174 6.82 7.08 10.05
N SER A 175 7.38 7.06 8.84
CA SER A 175 8.79 7.43 8.62
C SER A 175 9.14 8.85 9.07
N ILE A 176 8.20 9.80 8.96
CA ILE A 176 8.39 11.16 9.49
C ILE A 176 8.38 11.18 11.04
N GLU A 177 7.60 10.31 11.66
CA GLU A 177 7.50 10.25 13.13
C GLU A 177 8.76 9.67 13.74
N TYR A 178 9.35 8.66 13.08
CA TYR A 178 10.70 8.22 13.42
C TYR A 178 11.68 9.38 13.39
N ALA A 179 11.69 10.18 12.32
CA ALA A 179 12.65 11.26 12.17
C ALA A 179 12.52 12.32 13.28
N ARG A 180 11.27 12.64 13.68
CA ARG A 180 10.98 13.57 14.79
C ARG A 180 11.43 13.08 16.16
N ASN A 181 11.67 11.77 16.32
CA ASN A 181 11.99 11.14 17.61
C ASN A 181 13.22 10.21 17.50
N ALA A 182 14.13 10.48 16.58
CA ALA A 182 15.27 9.60 16.27
C ALA A 182 16.31 9.52 17.42
N ASP A 183 16.26 10.46 18.36
CA ASP A 183 17.02 10.46 19.60
C ASP A 183 16.54 9.37 20.58
N ARG A 184 15.24 9.06 20.56
CA ARG A 184 14.57 8.10 21.47
C ARG A 184 14.29 6.73 20.85
N LEU A 185 14.45 6.60 19.54
CA LEU A 185 14.05 5.41 18.78
C LEU A 185 15.21 4.78 18.01
N ARG A 186 15.13 3.46 17.83
CA ARG A 186 16.02 2.66 16.98
C ARG A 186 15.21 1.92 15.91
N LEU A 187 15.76 1.87 14.69
CA LEU A 187 15.15 1.18 13.56
C LEU A 187 15.55 -0.30 13.50
N LEU A 188 14.61 -1.15 13.06
CA LEU A 188 14.98 -2.46 12.55
C LEU A 188 15.67 -2.32 11.18
N PRO A 189 16.82 -2.98 10.95
CA PRO A 189 17.61 -2.78 9.74
C PRO A 189 17.02 -3.39 8.48
N ARG A 190 16.12 -4.38 8.56
CA ARG A 190 15.68 -5.16 7.38
C ARG A 190 14.27 -4.86 6.91
N LEU A 191 13.44 -4.20 7.72
CA LEU A 191 12.00 -4.03 7.46
C LEU A 191 11.57 -2.57 7.34
N CYS A 192 10.77 -2.29 6.32
CA CYS A 192 10.04 -1.03 6.14
C CYS A 192 8.70 -1.30 5.43
N VAL A 193 7.89 -0.27 5.20
CA VAL A 193 6.78 -0.30 4.24
C VAL A 193 7.09 0.72 3.16
N SER A 194 7.33 0.24 1.94
CA SER A 194 7.72 1.09 0.82
C SER A 194 7.04 0.68 -0.49
N SER A 195 7.14 1.54 -1.49
CA SER A 195 6.82 1.22 -2.88
C SER A 195 7.88 1.81 -3.80
N GLU A 196 8.07 1.19 -4.97
CA GLU A 196 8.81 1.80 -6.08
C GLU A 196 7.83 2.07 -7.22
N GLY A 197 7.26 3.27 -7.22
CA GLY A 197 6.13 3.64 -8.07
C GLY A 197 4.81 3.55 -7.32
N ALA A 198 3.73 3.26 -8.04
CA ALA A 198 2.38 3.29 -7.50
C ALA A 198 2.21 2.34 -6.30
N VAL A 199 1.62 2.84 -5.22
CA VAL A 199 1.32 2.11 -3.98
C VAL A 199 -0.16 1.74 -3.84
N ASP A 200 -1.02 2.28 -4.70
CA ASP A 200 -2.49 2.20 -4.78
C ASP A 200 -3.27 2.70 -3.55
N SER A 201 -2.74 2.46 -2.36
CA SER A 201 -3.35 2.73 -1.07
C SER A 201 -3.03 4.10 -0.49
N ILE A 202 -2.43 5.01 -1.27
CA ILE A 202 -2.16 6.39 -0.84
C ILE A 202 -2.38 7.30 -2.06
N GLN A 203 -3.53 7.99 -2.07
CA GLN A 203 -4.04 8.70 -3.23
C GLN A 203 -4.39 10.15 -2.89
N LEU A 204 -4.08 11.06 -3.80
CA LEU A 204 -4.72 12.37 -3.89
C LEU A 204 -5.88 12.28 -4.87
N VAL A 205 -7.10 12.42 -4.38
CA VAL A 205 -8.32 12.47 -5.20
C VAL A 205 -8.59 13.92 -5.54
N ALA A 206 -8.42 14.33 -6.79
CA ALA A 206 -8.42 15.74 -7.18
C ALA A 206 -9.43 16.03 -8.29
N HIS A 207 -10.25 17.07 -8.09
CA HIS A 207 -11.25 17.50 -9.10
C HIS A 207 -10.66 18.40 -10.19
N LYS A 208 -9.39 18.75 -10.07
CA LYS A 208 -8.66 19.69 -10.95
C LYS A 208 -7.24 19.14 -11.18
N PRO A 209 -6.54 19.59 -12.25
CA PRO A 209 -5.13 19.26 -12.43
C PRO A 209 -4.31 19.64 -11.20
N LEU A 210 -3.33 18.80 -10.83
CA LEU A 210 -2.53 18.96 -9.60
C LEU A 210 -1.85 20.33 -9.50
N GLU A 211 -1.48 20.94 -10.62
CA GLU A 211 -0.82 22.26 -10.67
C GLU A 211 -1.75 23.40 -10.21
N GLN A 212 -3.06 23.16 -10.24
CA GLN A 212 -4.10 24.11 -9.85
C GLN A 212 -4.64 23.87 -8.44
N VAL A 213 -4.23 22.78 -7.78
CA VAL A 213 -4.61 22.48 -6.39
C VAL A 213 -4.00 23.53 -5.47
N ARG A 214 -4.84 24.14 -4.63
CA ARG A 214 -4.45 25.13 -3.61
C ARG A 214 -4.88 24.73 -2.22
N ARG A 215 -5.84 23.82 -2.08
CA ARG A 215 -6.23 23.24 -0.79
C ARG A 215 -6.32 21.73 -0.89
N VAL A 216 -5.75 21.03 0.10
CA VAL A 216 -5.84 19.58 0.25
C VAL A 216 -6.46 19.22 1.60
N ALA A 217 -7.57 18.48 1.59
CA ALA A 217 -8.13 17.88 2.78
C ALA A 217 -7.31 16.64 3.15
N VAL A 218 -6.71 16.62 4.35
CA VAL A 218 -5.78 15.57 4.76
C VAL A 218 -6.31 14.71 5.89
N THR A 219 -6.09 13.40 5.79
CA THR A 219 -6.45 12.43 6.83
C THR A 219 -5.57 12.57 8.08
N PRO A 220 -6.13 12.42 9.30
CA PRO A 220 -5.35 12.35 10.54
C PRO A 220 -4.64 11.00 10.73
N GLU A 221 -4.86 10.03 9.85
CA GLU A 221 -4.39 8.65 10.02
C GLU A 221 -2.97 8.39 9.48
N SER A 222 -2.31 9.36 8.83
CA SER A 222 -0.92 9.21 8.36
C SER A 222 -0.11 10.50 8.38
N ALA A 223 0.83 10.59 9.31
CA ALA A 223 1.79 11.69 9.38
C ALA A 223 2.70 11.76 8.12
N THR A 224 3.25 10.62 7.67
CA THR A 224 4.16 10.62 6.51
C THR A 224 3.47 11.05 5.23
N SER A 225 2.25 10.57 4.96
CA SER A 225 1.56 10.89 3.71
C SER A 225 1.14 12.36 3.66
N VAL A 226 0.77 12.94 4.80
CA VAL A 226 0.52 14.39 4.93
C VAL A 226 1.77 15.18 4.55
N VAL A 227 2.92 14.84 5.14
CA VAL A 227 4.18 15.55 4.85
C VAL A 227 4.62 15.34 3.40
N LEU A 228 4.45 14.14 2.85
CA LEU A 228 4.74 13.87 1.44
C LEU A 228 3.87 14.70 0.50
N THR A 229 2.58 14.89 0.82
CA THR A 229 1.70 15.81 0.08
C THR A 229 2.25 17.23 0.09
N LYS A 230 2.68 17.74 1.25
CA LYS A 230 3.30 19.08 1.35
C LYS A 230 4.59 19.18 0.54
N VAL A 231 5.40 18.12 0.55
CA VAL A 231 6.60 18.06 -0.29
C VAL A 231 6.23 18.15 -1.77
N LEU A 232 5.24 17.37 -2.24
CA LEU A 232 4.84 17.29 -3.64
C LEU A 232 4.04 18.50 -4.13
N LEU A 233 3.26 19.13 -3.26
CA LEU A 233 2.38 20.28 -3.54
C LEU A 233 2.65 21.40 -2.51
N PRO A 234 3.83 22.04 -2.54
CA PRO A 234 4.25 22.99 -1.49
C PRO A 234 3.40 24.27 -1.41
N GLU A 235 2.69 24.60 -2.49
CA GLU A 235 1.81 25.78 -2.58
C GLU A 235 0.36 25.49 -2.13
N ALA A 236 0.07 24.26 -1.70
CA ALA A 236 -1.26 23.88 -1.26
C ALA A 236 -1.38 23.94 0.26
N ASP A 237 -2.40 24.64 0.75
CA ASP A 237 -2.76 24.65 2.16
C ASP A 237 -3.41 23.31 2.54
N HIS A 238 -3.02 22.77 3.69
CA HIS A 238 -3.65 21.58 4.25
C HIS A 238 -4.80 21.97 5.16
N VAL A 239 -5.95 21.34 4.96
CA VAL A 239 -7.14 21.46 5.81
C VAL A 239 -7.54 20.10 6.36
N PRO A 240 -8.20 20.02 7.51
CA PRO A 240 -8.73 18.77 8.03
C PRO A 240 -9.63 18.02 7.03
N LEU A 241 -9.62 16.69 7.09
CA LEU A 241 -10.51 15.85 6.31
C LEU A 241 -11.99 16.23 6.56
N GLY A 242 -12.75 16.42 5.48
CA GLY A 242 -14.16 16.83 5.54
C GLY A 242 -14.39 18.32 5.29
N GLU A 243 -13.35 19.16 5.32
CA GLU A 243 -13.44 20.54 4.87
C GLU A 243 -13.38 20.67 3.34
N GLU A 244 -13.90 21.78 2.80
CA GLU A 244 -13.84 22.04 1.36
C GLU A 244 -12.40 22.25 0.88
N ALA A 245 -11.99 21.41 -0.07
CA ALA A 245 -10.67 21.39 -0.66
C ALA A 245 -10.71 21.05 -2.16
N ASP A 246 -9.63 21.33 -2.89
CA ASP A 246 -9.51 20.98 -4.32
C ASP A 246 -9.17 19.50 -4.53
N ALA A 247 -8.53 18.90 -3.52
CA ALA A 247 -8.15 17.51 -3.48
C ALA A 247 -8.27 16.94 -2.07
N THR A 248 -8.41 15.62 -1.97
CA THR A 248 -8.49 14.88 -0.71
C THR A 248 -7.41 13.80 -0.67
N LEU A 249 -6.60 13.78 0.38
CA LEU A 249 -5.63 12.72 0.66
C LEU A 249 -6.33 11.56 1.38
N LEU A 250 -6.41 10.43 0.69
CA LEU A 250 -6.89 9.17 1.25
C LEU A 250 -5.75 8.17 1.40
N ILE A 251 -5.82 7.33 2.43
CA ILE A 251 -4.84 6.28 2.69
C ILE A 251 -5.52 4.94 2.99
N GLY A 252 -4.73 3.87 2.97
CA GLY A 252 -5.14 2.53 3.40
C GLY A 252 -6.41 2.07 2.70
N ASP A 253 -7.29 1.46 3.47
CA ASP A 253 -8.54 0.87 2.96
C ASP A 253 -9.49 1.94 2.39
N ALA A 254 -9.45 3.18 2.89
CA ALA A 254 -10.24 4.29 2.36
C ALA A 254 -9.80 4.69 0.94
N ALA A 255 -8.49 4.72 0.67
CA ALA A 255 -7.96 4.96 -0.67
C ALA A 255 -8.32 3.81 -1.63
N LEU A 256 -8.15 2.56 -1.17
CA LEU A 256 -8.48 1.38 -1.98
C LEU A 256 -9.96 1.34 -2.33
N LYS A 257 -10.84 1.63 -1.36
CA LYS A 257 -12.30 1.69 -1.57
C LYS A 257 -12.69 2.82 -2.52
N SER A 258 -12.11 4.02 -2.32
CA SER A 258 -12.37 5.17 -3.19
C SER A 258 -12.02 4.88 -4.64
N ALA A 259 -10.95 4.12 -4.92
CA ALA A 259 -10.58 3.75 -6.28
C ALA A 259 -11.66 2.90 -7.02
N PHE A 260 -12.59 2.26 -6.29
CA PHE A 260 -13.72 1.53 -6.87
C PHE A 260 -15.00 2.36 -7.00
N GLU A 261 -15.19 3.32 -6.10
CA GLU A 261 -16.48 4.00 -5.90
C GLU A 261 -16.49 5.44 -6.44
N ASP A 262 -15.33 6.09 -6.49
CA ASP A 262 -15.19 7.49 -6.89
C ASP A 262 -14.56 7.59 -8.29
N PRO A 263 -15.25 8.17 -9.28
CA PRO A 263 -14.69 8.36 -10.62
C PRO A 263 -13.74 9.57 -10.71
N THR A 264 -13.60 10.36 -9.66
CA THR A 264 -12.69 11.51 -9.61
C THR A 264 -11.25 11.06 -9.85
N PRO A 265 -10.41 11.81 -10.59
CA PRO A 265 -9.02 11.43 -10.81
C PRO A 265 -8.23 11.16 -9.51
N HIS A 266 -7.69 9.94 -9.39
CA HIS A 266 -6.75 9.54 -8.33
C HIS A 266 -5.30 9.70 -8.80
N HIS A 267 -4.50 10.34 -7.94
CA HIS A 267 -3.07 10.53 -8.16
C HIS A 267 -2.27 9.84 -7.05
N ASP A 268 -1.52 8.81 -7.43
CA ASP A 268 -0.78 7.98 -6.49
C ASP A 268 0.48 8.68 -5.99
N LEU A 269 0.62 8.83 -4.67
CA LEU A 269 1.76 9.53 -4.08
C LEU A 269 3.10 8.80 -4.28
N GLY A 270 3.10 7.46 -4.29
CA GLY A 270 4.30 6.68 -4.57
C GLY A 270 4.76 6.85 -6.02
N ARG A 271 3.82 6.96 -6.96
CA ARG A 271 4.11 7.29 -8.35
C ARG A 271 4.67 8.70 -8.51
N LEU A 272 4.00 9.70 -7.94
CA LEU A 272 4.46 11.10 -7.99
C LEU A 272 5.87 11.25 -7.37
N TRP A 273 6.12 10.54 -6.28
CA TRP A 273 7.45 10.48 -5.67
C TRP A 273 8.50 9.89 -6.60
N LEU A 274 8.22 8.75 -7.22
CA LEU A 274 9.15 8.10 -8.15
C LEU A 274 9.43 8.99 -9.37
N GLU A 275 8.41 9.65 -9.91
CA GLU A 275 8.56 10.58 -11.04
C GLU A 275 9.45 11.78 -10.67
N ARG A 276 9.34 12.28 -9.43
CA ARG A 276 10.16 13.40 -8.94
C ARG A 276 11.61 13.01 -8.60
N THR A 277 11.83 11.85 -8.01
CA THR A 277 13.11 11.49 -7.37
C THR A 277 13.84 10.32 -8.01
N GLY A 278 13.13 9.41 -8.67
CA GLY A 278 13.66 8.14 -9.16
C GLY A 278 13.99 7.12 -8.06
N LEU A 279 13.54 7.36 -6.83
CA LEU A 279 13.78 6.50 -5.66
C LEU A 279 12.48 5.86 -5.15
N PRO A 280 12.57 4.72 -4.44
CA PRO A 280 11.43 4.19 -3.68
C PRO A 280 10.96 5.18 -2.62
N MET A 281 9.65 5.20 -2.31
CA MET A 281 9.11 5.94 -1.17
C MET A 281 9.00 5.03 0.03
N VAL A 282 9.48 5.46 1.20
CA VAL A 282 9.35 4.73 2.48
C VAL A 282 8.29 5.40 3.35
N PHE A 283 7.13 4.77 3.46
CA PHE A 283 5.98 5.31 4.19
C PHE A 283 6.05 5.01 5.69
N ALA A 284 6.49 3.82 6.05
CA ALA A 284 6.66 3.39 7.43
C ALA A 284 7.96 2.62 7.63
N VAL A 285 8.46 2.63 8.85
CA VAL A 285 9.66 1.91 9.30
C VAL A 285 9.34 1.19 10.61
N TRP A 286 9.99 0.05 10.85
CA TRP A 286 9.88 -0.60 12.17
C TRP A 286 10.82 0.08 13.16
N ALA A 287 10.26 0.58 14.26
CA ALA A 287 11.01 1.25 15.31
C ALA A 287 10.71 0.67 16.69
N CYS A 288 11.70 0.76 17.57
CA CYS A 288 11.64 0.37 18.98
C CYS A 288 12.27 1.47 19.85
N PRO A 289 12.00 1.49 21.16
CA PRO A 289 12.67 2.40 22.09
C PRO A 289 14.20 2.23 22.12
N ASP A 290 14.92 3.27 22.54
CA ASP A 290 16.34 3.21 22.92
C ASP A 290 16.46 3.20 24.46
N PRO A 291 17.04 2.17 25.11
CA PRO A 291 17.67 0.99 24.52
C PRO A 291 16.65 -0.03 23.96
N PRO A 292 17.03 -0.81 22.91
CA PRO A 292 16.15 -1.81 22.32
C PRO A 292 15.78 -2.95 23.30
N PRO A 293 14.52 -3.42 23.32
CA PRO A 293 14.11 -4.57 24.12
C PRO A 293 14.82 -5.87 23.68
N PRO A 294 15.04 -6.82 24.61
CA PRO A 294 15.61 -8.13 24.28
C PRO A 294 14.70 -8.92 23.33
N GLY A 295 15.28 -9.82 22.53
CA GLY A 295 14.52 -10.68 21.61
C GLY A 295 14.14 -10.05 20.26
N LEU A 296 14.43 -8.76 20.03
CA LEU A 296 14.10 -8.09 18.77
C LEU A 296 14.76 -8.72 17.53
N GLY A 297 15.97 -9.28 17.67
CA GLY A 297 16.64 -9.94 16.55
C GLY A 297 15.89 -11.19 16.05
N GLU A 298 15.36 -11.98 16.98
CA GLU A 298 14.53 -13.16 16.68
C GLU A 298 13.20 -12.73 16.07
N LEU A 299 12.55 -11.71 16.63
CA LEU A 299 11.29 -11.19 16.09
C LEU A 299 11.46 -10.56 14.69
N GLU A 300 12.54 -9.80 14.45
CA GLU A 300 12.82 -9.28 13.11
C GLU A 300 13.03 -10.42 12.11
N GLN A 301 13.72 -11.50 12.52
CA GLN A 301 13.88 -12.67 11.66
C GLN A 301 12.53 -13.32 11.33
N ALA A 302 11.66 -13.52 12.33
CA ALA A 302 10.32 -14.09 12.12
C ALA A 302 9.45 -13.22 11.19
N LEU A 303 9.50 -11.89 11.32
CA LEU A 303 8.80 -10.96 10.43
C LEU A 303 9.35 -11.01 9.00
N VAL A 304 10.67 -11.12 8.82
CA VAL A 304 11.30 -11.30 7.50
C VAL A 304 10.87 -12.63 6.88
N ASP A 305 10.87 -13.72 7.65
CA ASP A 305 10.47 -15.04 7.17
C ASP A 305 8.97 -15.08 6.81
N SER A 306 8.13 -14.37 7.57
CA SER A 306 6.71 -14.17 7.23
C SER A 306 6.53 -13.50 5.86
N VAL A 307 7.29 -12.43 5.57
CA VAL A 307 7.28 -11.79 4.25
C VAL A 307 7.75 -12.74 3.15
N LEU A 308 8.78 -13.55 3.40
CA LEU A 308 9.28 -14.53 2.41
C LEU A 308 8.22 -15.60 2.12
N THR A 309 7.55 -16.11 3.14
CA THR A 309 6.43 -17.06 3.01
C THR A 309 5.28 -16.44 2.23
N ALA A 310 4.93 -15.18 2.51
CA ALA A 310 3.90 -14.45 1.77
C ALA A 310 4.22 -14.32 0.27
N ARG A 311 5.51 -14.20 -0.08
CA ARG A 311 5.97 -14.16 -1.48
C ARG A 311 5.99 -15.53 -2.14
N ALA A 312 6.22 -16.59 -1.37
CA ALA A 312 6.18 -17.96 -1.87
C ALA A 312 4.74 -18.44 -2.11
N GLU A 313 3.76 -17.88 -1.40
CA GLU A 313 2.35 -18.30 -1.46
C GLU A 313 1.38 -17.11 -1.71
N PRO A 314 1.52 -16.39 -2.83
CA PRO A 314 0.77 -15.16 -3.08
C PRO A 314 -0.74 -15.40 -3.26
N GLU A 315 -1.14 -16.54 -3.82
CA GLU A 315 -2.55 -16.88 -4.03
C GLU A 315 -3.28 -17.15 -2.71
N GLN A 316 -2.65 -17.89 -1.81
CA GLN A 316 -3.17 -18.21 -0.48
C GLN A 316 -3.26 -16.94 0.37
N LEU A 317 -2.21 -16.12 0.38
CA LEU A 317 -2.22 -14.82 1.03
C LEU A 317 -3.40 -13.95 0.54
N ALA A 318 -3.59 -13.87 -0.78
CA ALA A 318 -4.65 -13.07 -1.36
C ALA A 318 -6.05 -13.62 -1.04
N TYR A 319 -6.24 -14.94 -1.03
CA TYR A 319 -7.50 -15.59 -0.68
C TYR A 319 -7.85 -15.41 0.80
N GLU A 320 -6.92 -15.69 1.71
CA GLU A 320 -7.12 -15.51 3.15
C GLU A 320 -7.35 -14.02 3.50
N SER A 321 -6.63 -13.12 2.84
CA SER A 321 -6.85 -11.68 3.00
C SER A 321 -8.19 -11.22 2.41
N SER A 322 -8.68 -11.85 1.33
CA SER A 322 -9.99 -11.56 0.76
C SER A 322 -11.10 -11.84 1.77
N GLU A 323 -11.05 -13.00 2.44
CA GLU A 323 -12.03 -13.37 3.47
C GLU A 323 -11.97 -12.42 4.68
N ARG A 324 -10.77 -11.95 5.04
CA ARG A 324 -10.58 -11.06 6.21
C ARG A 324 -10.94 -9.61 5.95
N TYR A 325 -10.59 -9.07 4.78
CA TYR A 325 -10.65 -7.64 4.48
C TYR A 325 -11.77 -7.28 3.48
N GLY A 326 -12.42 -8.25 2.85
CA GLY A 326 -13.57 -8.03 1.97
C GLY A 326 -13.23 -7.52 0.56
N TYR A 327 -11.96 -7.56 0.15
CA TYR A 327 -11.53 -7.22 -1.21
C TYR A 327 -11.38 -8.47 -2.08
N PRO A 328 -11.68 -8.41 -3.40
CA PRO A 328 -11.47 -9.57 -4.28
C PRO A 328 -10.01 -10.06 -4.25
N ALA A 329 -9.81 -11.37 -4.06
CA ALA A 329 -8.46 -11.97 -4.00
C ALA A 329 -7.56 -11.57 -5.19
N GLY A 330 -8.09 -11.57 -6.42
CA GLY A 330 -7.32 -11.16 -7.60
C GLY A 330 -6.87 -9.69 -7.59
N PHE A 331 -7.60 -8.81 -6.89
CA PHE A 331 -7.16 -7.44 -6.64
C PHE A 331 -6.04 -7.39 -5.61
N LEU A 332 -6.20 -8.11 -4.49
CA LEU A 332 -5.21 -8.17 -3.41
C LEU A 332 -3.88 -8.76 -3.87
N ALA A 333 -3.89 -9.79 -4.73
CA ALA A 333 -2.67 -10.35 -5.30
C ALA A 333 -1.82 -9.27 -6.02
N ARG A 334 -2.45 -8.48 -6.91
CA ARG A 334 -1.77 -7.38 -7.62
C ARG A 334 -1.36 -6.23 -6.70
N TYR A 335 -2.16 -5.97 -5.68
CA TYR A 335 -1.85 -4.94 -4.69
C TYR A 335 -0.60 -5.30 -3.87
N PHE A 336 -0.52 -6.54 -3.37
CA PHE A 336 0.63 -7.03 -2.60
C PHE A 336 1.92 -7.12 -3.42
N GLU A 337 1.84 -7.32 -4.73
CA GLU A 337 3.00 -7.26 -5.64
C GLU A 337 3.68 -5.88 -5.67
N LYS A 338 2.92 -4.79 -5.48
CA LYS A 338 3.43 -3.42 -5.52
C LYS A 338 4.16 -3.00 -4.23
N LEU A 339 3.72 -3.55 -3.10
CA LEU A 339 4.28 -3.26 -1.79
C LEU A 339 5.67 -3.88 -1.64
N ARG A 340 6.56 -3.19 -0.93
CA ARG A 340 7.89 -3.67 -0.61
C ARG A 340 8.15 -3.54 0.89
N TYR A 341 8.81 -4.56 1.44
CA TYR A 341 9.08 -4.63 2.88
C TYR A 341 10.56 -4.67 3.23
N ARG A 342 11.44 -4.81 2.25
CA ARG A 342 12.88 -4.82 2.48
C ARG A 342 13.39 -3.40 2.66
N PHE A 343 14.11 -3.14 3.75
CA PHE A 343 14.75 -1.84 4.01
C PHE A 343 16.20 -1.78 3.52
N GLY A 344 16.34 -1.92 2.19
CA GLY A 344 17.62 -1.97 1.50
C GLY A 344 18.27 -0.59 1.29
N PRO A 345 19.43 -0.53 0.61
CA PRO A 345 20.13 0.72 0.40
C PRO A 345 19.35 1.74 -0.45
N ARG A 346 18.55 1.28 -1.43
CA ARG A 346 17.68 2.16 -2.23
C ARG A 346 16.54 2.74 -1.40
N GLU A 347 15.90 1.94 -0.55
CA GLU A 347 14.85 2.41 0.36
C GLU A 347 15.42 3.39 1.39
N ARG A 348 16.61 3.12 1.94
CA ARG A 348 17.31 4.06 2.84
C ARG A 348 17.65 5.37 2.15
N ALA A 349 18.09 5.33 0.89
CA ALA A 349 18.32 6.53 0.09
C ALA A 349 17.02 7.30 -0.16
N GLY A 350 15.93 6.59 -0.48
CA GLY A 350 14.59 7.16 -0.63
C GLY A 350 14.10 7.84 0.65
N LEU A 351 14.25 7.17 1.81
CA LEU A 351 13.92 7.73 3.11
C LEU A 351 14.73 9.01 3.39
N LEU A 352 16.05 8.98 3.26
CA LEU A 352 16.87 10.16 3.51
C LEU A 352 16.52 11.33 2.59
N THR A 353 16.26 11.06 1.31
CA THR A 353 15.79 12.10 0.37
C THR A 353 14.43 12.66 0.79
N PHE A 354 13.53 11.82 1.30
CA PHE A 354 12.24 12.29 1.85
C PHE A 354 12.43 13.18 3.07
N LEU A 355 13.30 12.80 4.01
CA LEU A 355 13.58 13.59 5.20
C LEU A 355 14.26 14.93 4.87
N GLU A 356 15.18 14.96 3.90
CA GLU A 356 15.75 16.20 3.37
C GLU A 356 14.67 17.14 2.81
N LEU A 357 13.76 16.61 2.00
CA LEU A 357 12.68 17.40 1.42
C LEU A 357 11.65 17.82 2.47
N ALA A 358 11.40 16.99 3.48
CA ALA A 358 10.53 17.33 4.62
C ALA A 358 11.11 18.51 5.42
N ARG A 359 12.43 18.51 5.68
CA ARG A 359 13.13 19.66 6.26
C ARG A 359 13.01 20.91 5.39
N ASP A 360 13.19 20.78 4.08
CA ASP A 360 13.11 21.91 3.15
C ASP A 360 11.71 22.56 3.11
N VAL A 361 10.64 21.82 3.46
CA VAL A 361 9.27 22.36 3.62
C VAL A 361 8.90 22.69 5.07
N GLY A 362 9.87 22.68 5.98
CA GLY A 362 9.71 23.08 7.39
C GLY A 362 9.02 22.05 8.28
N GLU A 363 9.00 20.77 7.90
CA GLU A 363 8.41 19.67 8.70
C GLU A 363 9.41 18.97 9.63
N LEU A 364 10.69 19.32 9.50
CA LEU A 364 11.81 18.90 10.34
C LEU A 364 12.79 20.07 10.48
N ASP A 365 13.42 20.20 11.65
CA ASP A 365 14.51 21.16 11.86
C ASP A 365 15.82 20.65 11.22
N GLU A 366 16.10 19.36 11.38
CA GLU A 366 17.27 18.68 10.82
C GLU A 366 16.94 17.28 10.33
N VAL A 367 17.82 16.72 9.49
CA VAL A 367 17.71 15.33 9.04
C VAL A 367 18.51 14.45 10.00
N PRO A 368 17.88 13.57 10.79
CA PRO A 368 18.60 12.75 11.76
C PRO A 368 19.42 11.65 11.08
N GLU A 369 20.47 11.18 11.77
CA GLU A 369 21.13 9.94 11.39
C GLU A 369 20.21 8.74 11.63
N LEU A 370 20.17 7.80 10.67
CA LEU A 370 19.41 6.56 10.83
C LEU A 370 20.12 5.64 11.84
N ARG A 371 19.58 5.58 13.07
CA ARG A 371 20.07 4.76 14.17
C ARG A 371 19.37 3.41 14.17
N PHE A 372 20.12 2.33 14.02
CA PHE A 372 19.59 0.95 13.98
C PHE A 372 19.72 0.26 15.34
N ALA A 373 18.77 -0.64 15.65
CA ALA A 373 18.93 -1.58 16.75
C ALA A 373 20.08 -2.53 16.39
N ALA A 374 21.05 -2.68 17.30
CA ALA A 374 22.15 -3.60 17.09
C ALA A 374 21.63 -5.04 16.97
N ARG A 375 22.23 -5.83 16.07
CA ARG A 375 22.03 -7.28 16.11
C ARG A 375 22.60 -7.76 17.44
N ALA A 376 21.80 -8.42 18.26
CA ALA A 376 22.37 -9.26 19.30
C ALA A 376 23.23 -10.30 18.57
N GLU A 377 24.55 -10.21 18.71
CA GLU A 377 25.43 -11.26 18.25
C GLU A 377 24.99 -12.52 18.99
N ALA A 378 24.57 -13.54 18.23
CA ALA A 378 24.36 -14.87 18.79
C ALA A 378 25.69 -15.27 19.43
N THR A 379 25.73 -15.27 20.76
CA THR A 379 26.88 -15.78 21.49
C THR A 379 26.95 -17.27 21.13
N VAL A 380 28.00 -17.62 20.39
CA VAL A 380 28.25 -18.96 19.80
C VAL A 380 28.32 -20.04 20.87
#